data_AF-A0ABD0PKB7-F1
#
_entry.id   AF-A0ABD0PKB7-F1
#
_cell.length_a   1.000
_cell.length_b   1.000
_cell.length_c   1.000
_cell.angle_alpha   90.00
_cell.angle_beta   90.00
_cell.angle_gamma   90.00
#
_symmetry.space_group_name_H-M   'P 1'
#
loop_
_entity.id
_entity.type
_entity.pdbx_description
1 polymer ?
#
loop_
_entity_poly.entity_id
_entity_poly.type
_entity_poly.pdbx_seq_one_letter_code
_entity_poly.pdbx_strand_id
1 'polypeptide(L)' 'SYLISLPVDVTLDLNTCYPKLILSDDGKQVTYDDTKRELPDNPERFDSCCSVLAKEGFASGRFYFEVQ' A
#
# COMPACT_ATOMS: atom_id res chain seq x y z
N SER A 1 -21.73 22.57 -11.27
CA SER A 1 -21.58 21.10 -11.35
C SER A 1 -20.88 20.65 -10.09
N TYR A 2 -21.51 19.82 -9.27
CA TYR A 2 -20.88 19.25 -8.08
C TYR A 2 -19.83 18.24 -8.54
N LEU A 3 -18.55 18.63 -8.54
CA LEU A 3 -17.44 17.67 -8.64
C LEU A 3 -17.27 17.06 -7.25
N ILE A 4 -18.12 16.09 -6.92
CA ILE A 4 -17.91 15.29 -5.70
C ILE A 4 -16.73 14.38 -6.02
N SER A 5 -15.57 14.69 -5.46
CA SER A 5 -14.46 13.74 -5.36
C SER A 5 -14.93 12.62 -4.45
N LEU A 6 -15.47 11.53 -5.01
CA LEU A 6 -15.76 10.34 -4.22
C LEU A 6 -14.44 9.80 -3.66
N PRO A 7 -14.40 9.38 -2.39
CA PRO A 7 -13.20 8.76 -1.82
C PRO A 7 -12.85 7.53 -2.64
N VAL A 8 -11.57 7.42 -3.03
CA VAL A 8 -11.08 6.25 -3.74
C VAL A 8 -10.80 5.15 -2.72
N ASP A 9 -11.20 3.94 -3.05
CA ASP A 9 -10.81 2.78 -2.27
C ASP A 9 -9.37 2.39 -2.60
N VAL A 10 -8.43 2.78 -1.74
CA VAL A 10 -7.00 2.50 -1.89
C VAL A 10 -6.67 1.21 -1.15
N THR A 11 -6.07 0.26 -1.86
CA THR A 11 -5.52 -0.97 -1.27
C THR A 11 -4.01 -1.03 -1.48
N LEU A 12 -3.30 -1.63 -0.52
CA LEU A 12 -1.86 -1.75 -0.53
C LEU A 12 -1.40 -3.01 -1.25
N ASP A 13 -0.28 -2.91 -1.96
CA ASP A 13 0.30 -4.01 -2.73
C ASP A 13 1.34 -4.79 -1.92
N LEU A 14 1.03 -6.06 -1.64
CA LEU A 14 1.91 -6.99 -0.95
C LEU A 14 3.24 -7.25 -1.68
N ASN A 15 3.27 -7.10 -3.00
CA ASN A 15 4.49 -7.30 -3.79
C ASN A 15 5.55 -6.24 -3.47
N THR A 16 5.11 -5.01 -3.26
CA THR A 16 5.97 -3.88 -2.92
C THR A 16 6.34 -3.84 -1.43
N CYS A 17 5.54 -4.52 -0.60
CA CYS A 17 5.59 -4.45 0.86
C CYS A 17 6.95 -4.88 1.43
N TYR A 18 7.55 -3.99 2.22
CA TYR A 18 8.78 -4.27 2.97
C TYR A 18 8.61 -5.53 3.84
N PRO A 19 9.59 -6.45 3.93
CA PRO A 19 9.43 -7.75 4.60
C PRO A 19 9.02 -7.75 6.08
N LYS A 20 9.12 -6.61 6.76
CA LYS A 20 8.69 -6.44 8.16
C LYS A 20 7.30 -5.80 8.32
N LEU A 21 6.67 -5.41 7.21
CA LEU A 21 5.32 -4.90 7.19
C LEU A 21 4.33 -6.04 6.97
N ILE A 22 3.23 -6.00 7.70
CA ILE A 22 2.14 -6.97 7.62
C ILE A 22 0.89 -6.19 7.17
N LEU A 23 0.32 -6.64 6.06
CA LEU A 23 -0.93 -6.09 5.54
C LEU A 23 -2.11 -6.89 6.10
N SER A 24 -3.21 -6.19 6.38
CA SER A 24 -4.50 -6.84 6.61
C SER A 24 -5.01 -7.54 5.34
N ASP A 25 -5.95 -8.47 5.51
CA ASP A 25 -6.52 -9.23 4.38
C ASP A 25 -7.23 -8.33 3.36
N ASP A 26 -7.80 -7.19 3.80
CA ASP A 26 -8.42 -6.19 2.94
C ASP A 26 -7.42 -5.21 2.31
N GLY A 27 -6.14 -5.29 2.67
CA GLY A 27 -5.08 -4.42 2.18
C GLY A 27 -5.19 -2.96 2.63
N LYS A 28 -5.98 -2.65 3.67
CA LYS A 28 -6.22 -1.27 4.13
C LYS A 28 -5.43 -0.87 5.37
N GLN A 29 -4.82 -1.83 6.05
CA GLN A 29 -4.02 -1.61 7.24
C GLN A 29 -2.62 -2.16 7.06
N VAL A 30 -1.68 -1.50 7.70
CA VAL A 30 -0.30 -1.95 7.78
C VAL A 30 0.17 -1.92 9.23
N THR A 31 0.77 -3.01 9.67
CA THR A 31 1.44 -3.10 10.97
C THR A 31 2.90 -3.45 10.76
N TYR A 32 3.75 -2.99 11.68
CA TYR A 32 5.17 -3.32 11.68
C TYR A 32 5.44 -4.44 12.70
N ASP A 33 6.24 -5.41 12.29
CA ASP A 33 6.78 -6.48 13.13
C ASP A 33 8.31 -6.41 13.11
N ASP A 34 8.96 -6.61 14.25
CA ASP A 34 10.43 -6.67 14.32
C ASP A 34 11.00 -7.89 13.59
N THR A 35 10.16 -8.91 13.35
CA THR A 35 10.52 -10.14 12.65
C THR A 35 10.45 -9.94 11.13
N LYS A 36 11.57 -10.21 10.44
CA LYS A 36 11.60 -10.23 8.98
C LYS A 36 10.87 -11.47 8.47
N ARG A 37 9.88 -11.29 7.60
CA ARG A 37 9.20 -12.40 6.93
C ARG A 37 10.05 -12.94 5.79
N GLU A 38 10.10 -14.26 5.67
CA GLU A 38 10.67 -14.95 4.53
C GLU A 38 9.67 -14.88 3.36
N LEU A 39 9.99 -14.04 2.37
CA LEU A 39 9.17 -13.83 1.18
C LEU A 39 10.01 -14.17 -0.06
N PRO A 40 9.39 -14.65 -1.15
CA PRO A 40 10.10 -14.81 -2.41
C PRO A 40 10.70 -13.49 -2.88
N ASP A 41 11.87 -13.57 -3.51
CA ASP A 41 12.50 -12.42 -4.16
C ASP A 41 11.54 -11.82 -5.18
N ASN A 42 11.32 -10.51 -5.06
CA ASN A 42 10.49 -9.74 -5.98
C ASN A 42 11.17 -8.39 -6.25
N PRO A 43 11.48 -8.05 -7.52
CA PRO A 43 12.15 -6.80 -7.86
C PRO A 43 11.34 -5.54 -7.52
N GLU A 44 10.03 -5.66 -7.31
CA GLU A 44 9.15 -4.55 -6.90
C GLU A 44 9.20 -4.29 -5.39
N ARG A 45 9.79 -5.20 -4.61
CA ARG A 45 9.76 -5.16 -3.15
C ARG A 45 10.75 -4.14 -2.59
N PHE A 46 10.28 -3.30 -1.67
CA PHE A 46 11.19 -2.51 -0.86
C PHE A 46 12.04 -3.42 0.04
N ASP A 47 13.36 -3.29 -0.01
CA ASP A 47 14.32 -4.09 0.75
C ASP A 47 15.12 -3.27 1.79
N SER A 48 15.09 -1.95 1.63
CA SER A 48 15.89 -0.97 2.38
C SER A 48 15.02 0.07 3.10
N CYS A 49 13.84 0.39 2.56
CA CYS A 49 12.89 1.33 3.14
C CYS A 49 11.68 0.59 3.72
N CYS A 50 11.26 0.97 4.92
CA CYS A 50 10.04 0.45 5.56
C CYS A 50 8.79 1.09 4.91
N SER A 51 8.46 0.63 3.70
CA SER A 51 7.41 1.23 2.86
C SER A 51 6.61 0.16 2.09
N VAL A 52 5.46 0.59 1.57
CA VAL A 52 4.56 -0.19 0.72
C VAL A 52 3.82 0.79 -0.20
N LEU A 53 3.51 0.37 -1.43
CA LEU A 53 2.77 1.18 -2.39
C LEU A 53 1.29 0.79 -2.44
N ALA A 54 0.46 1.70 -2.92
CA ALA A 54 -0.88 1.36 -3.38
C ALA A 54 -0.81 0.46 -4.62
N LYS A 55 -1.80 -0.42 -4.77
CA LYS A 55 -1.91 -1.34 -5.91
C LYS A 55 -2.24 -0.61 -7.20
N GLU A 56 -3.09 0.42 -7.11
CA GLU A 56 -3.45 1.26 -8.25
C GLU A 56 -2.62 2.56 -8.26
N GLY A 57 -2.03 2.86 -9.41
CA GLY A 57 -1.44 4.17 -9.70
C GLY A 57 -2.43 5.09 -10.42
N PHE A 58 -2.30 6.40 -10.22
CA PHE A 58 -3.14 7.40 -10.89
C PHE A 58 -2.33 8.21 -11.91
N ALA A 59 -2.77 8.24 -13.16
CA ALA A 59 -2.10 9.01 -14.22
C ALA A 59 -2.60 10.46 -14.34
N SER A 60 -3.87 10.72 -14.02
CA SER A 60 -4.49 12.05 -14.12
C SER A 60 -5.76 12.14 -13.28
N GLY A 61 -6.16 13.36 -12.88
CA GLY A 61 -7.38 13.61 -12.11
C GLY A 61 -7.10 14.17 -10.72
N ARG A 62 -8.13 14.14 -9.86
CA ARG A 62 -8.05 14.49 -8.44
C ARG A 62 -8.68 13.36 -7.64
N PHE A 63 -7.95 12.87 -6.66
CA PHE A 63 -8.33 11.74 -5.84
C PHE A 63 -8.17 12.10 -4.38
N TYR A 64 -9.00 11.51 -3.54
CA TYR A 64 -9.00 11.73 -2.11
C TYR A 64 -9.06 10.39 -1.40
N PHE A 65 -8.23 10.24 -0.37
CA PHE A 65 -8.24 9.13 0.56
C PHE A 65 -7.77 9.65 1.91
N GLU A 66 -8.18 8.96 2.97
CA GLU A 66 -7.77 9.25 4.35
C GLU A 66 -7.05 8.03 4.92
N VAL A 67 -6.18 8.27 5.88
CA VAL A 67 -5.46 7.24 6.63
C VAL A 67 -5.59 7.58 8.12
N GLN A 68 -5.68 6.56 8.95
CA GLN A 68 -5.70 6.67 10.40
C GLN A 68 -4.37 6.21 11.01
#